data_AF-A0A5R8PHI8-F1
#
_entry.id   AF-A0A5R8PHI8-F1
#
_cell.length_a   1.000
_cell.length_b   1.000
_cell.length_c   1.000
_cell.angle_alpha   90.00
_cell.angle_beta   90.00
_cell.angle_gamma   90.00
#
_symmetry.space_group_name_H-M   'P 1'
#
loop_
_entity.id
_entity.type
_entity.pdbx_description
1 polymer ?
#
loop_
_entity_poly.entity_id
_entity_poly.type
_entity_poly.pdbx_seq_one_letter_code
_entity_poly.pdbx_strand_id
1 'polypeptide(L)'
;MKSGWRYVYTVRPPSGDPDPVGYALGIAAALGVETIVVFDLAHTDYTPARVCDEGYDLETVCPATTWTRTSTTDAAPSAEAAARVVHEAGDTACGPASCATRRGAAGYLAGAA
;
A
#
# COMPACT_ATOMS: atom_id res chain seq x y z
N MET A 1 -14.29 -1.72 -9.76
CA MET A 1 -13.03 -1.86 -10.51
C MET A 1 -12.58 -3.30 -10.36
N LYS A 2 -12.42 -4.06 -11.46
CA LYS A 2 -11.82 -5.40 -11.41
C LYS A 2 -10.32 -5.18 -11.35
N SER A 3 -9.69 -5.37 -10.20
CA SER A 3 -8.30 -5.02 -9.92
C SER A 3 -7.26 -5.86 -10.71
N GLY A 4 -7.67 -6.60 -11.75
CA GLY A 4 -6.79 -7.43 -12.58
C GLY A 4 -6.17 -8.64 -11.85
N TRP A 5 -6.25 -8.67 -10.52
CA TRP A 5 -5.63 -9.69 -9.68
C TRP A 5 -6.38 -11.01 -9.71
N ARG A 6 -5.60 -12.10 -9.75
CA ARG A 6 -6.09 -13.45 -9.55
C ARG A 6 -5.95 -13.81 -8.07
N TYR A 7 -7.03 -14.24 -7.44
CA TYR A 7 -6.98 -14.79 -6.08
C TYR A 7 -6.12 -16.06 -6.07
N VAL A 8 -5.11 -16.10 -5.19
CA VAL A 8 -4.19 -17.23 -5.03
C VAL A 8 -4.46 -17.99 -3.75
N TYR A 9 -4.56 -17.30 -2.61
CA TYR A 9 -4.61 -17.94 -1.29
C TYR A 9 -5.14 -16.99 -0.21
N THR A 10 -5.73 -17.54 0.86
CA THR A 10 -6.05 -16.80 2.11
C THR A 10 -5.12 -17.26 3.21
N VAL A 11 -4.37 -16.33 3.79
CA VAL A 11 -3.53 -16.58 4.96
C VAL A 11 -4.38 -16.53 6.23
N ARG A 12 -4.21 -17.53 7.10
CA ARG A 12 -4.71 -17.51 8.48
C ARG A 12 -3.52 -17.75 9.41
N PRO A 13 -2.90 -16.69 9.98
CA PRO A 13 -1.83 -16.86 10.94
C PRO A 13 -2.30 -17.71 12.13
N PRO A 14 -1.40 -18.53 12.71
CA PRO A 14 -1.70 -19.24 13.95
C PRO A 14 -2.16 -18.27 15.04
N SER A 15 -3.09 -18.71 15.89
CA SER A 15 -3.54 -17.90 17.01
C SER A 15 -2.38 -17.68 18.00
N GLY A 16 -2.11 -16.42 18.35
CA GLY A 16 -1.04 -16.07 19.27
C GLY A 16 0.35 -15.98 18.63
N ASP A 17 0.45 -16.02 17.30
CA ASP A 17 1.69 -15.68 16.61
C ASP A 17 2.12 -14.26 17.01
N PRO A 18 3.37 -14.05 17.46
CA PRO A 18 3.85 -12.74 17.89
C PRO A 18 4.00 -11.74 16.73
N ASP A 19 3.99 -12.21 15.48
CA ASP A 19 4.15 -11.42 14.28
C ASP A 19 3.25 -11.94 13.12
N PRO A 20 1.92 -11.75 13.22
CA PRO A 20 0.98 -12.26 12.23
C PRO A 20 1.18 -11.63 10.84
N VAL A 21 1.68 -10.40 10.78
CA VAL A 21 2.01 -9.72 9.52
C VAL A 21 3.25 -10.35 8.88
N GLY A 22 4.31 -10.60 9.66
CA GLY A 22 5.50 -11.32 9.18
C GLY A 22 5.18 -12.73 8.68
N TYR A 23 4.29 -13.45 9.38
CA TYR A 23 3.80 -14.76 8.93
C TYR A 23 3.16 -14.66 7.52
N ALA A 24 2.29 -13.66 7.30
CA ALA A 24 1.65 -13.47 6.01
C ALA A 24 2.64 -13.09 4.90
N LEU A 25 3.64 -12.25 5.20
CA LEU A 25 4.70 -11.88 4.26
C LEU A 25 5.55 -13.09 3.84
N GLY A 26 5.85 -14.02 4.76
CA GLY A 26 6.55 -15.26 4.45
C GLY A 26 5.78 -16.14 3.47
N ILE A 27 4.46 -16.26 3.63
CA ILE A 27 3.60 -16.98 2.68
C ILE A 27 3.53 -16.26 1.33
N ALA A 28 3.38 -14.92 1.34
CA ALA A 28 3.36 -14.12 0.11
C ALA A 28 4.64 -14.29 -0.71
N ALA A 29 5.80 -14.28 -0.05
CA ALA A 29 7.10 -14.52 -0.67
C ALA A 29 7.20 -15.92 -1.29
N ALA A 30 6.72 -16.95 -0.58
CA ALA A 30 6.71 -18.32 -1.07
C ALA A 30 5.77 -18.52 -2.28
N LEU A 31 4.69 -17.73 -2.37
CA LEU A 31 3.73 -17.80 -3.46
C LEU A 31 4.07 -16.89 -4.66
N GLY A 32 4.99 -15.93 -4.49
CA GLY A 32 5.37 -14.98 -5.54
C GLY A 32 4.21 -14.06 -5.95
N VAL A 33 3.39 -13.63 -5.00
CA VAL A 33 2.29 -12.68 -5.26
C VAL A 33 2.79 -11.24 -5.30
N GLU A 34 2.05 -10.36 -5.98
CA GLU A 34 2.40 -8.93 -6.08
C GLU A 34 1.56 -8.04 -5.16
N THR A 35 0.39 -8.53 -4.72
CA THR A 35 -0.59 -7.76 -3.93
C THR A 35 -1.11 -8.56 -2.75
N ILE A 36 -1.23 -7.88 -1.60
CA ILE A 36 -1.88 -8.39 -0.39
C ILE A 36 -3.18 -7.62 -0.16
N VAL A 37 -4.25 -8.35 0.15
CA VAL A 37 -5.57 -7.75 0.47
C VAL A 37 -5.92 -8.04 1.92
N VAL A 38 -6.26 -6.99 2.68
CA VAL A 38 -6.72 -7.08 4.08
C VAL A 38 -8.09 -6.42 4.25
N PHE A 39 -8.83 -6.77 5.30
CA PHE A 39 -10.15 -6.17 5.52
C PHE A 39 -10.02 -4.68 5.85
N ASP A 40 -9.18 -4.32 6.81
CA ASP A 40 -8.91 -2.94 7.21
C ASP A 40 -7.43 -2.77 7.60
N LEU A 41 -7.03 -1.53 7.87
CA LEU A 41 -5.63 -1.23 8.21
C LEU A 41 -5.19 -1.80 9.56
N ALA A 42 -6.13 -2.14 10.46
CA ALA A 42 -5.83 -2.73 11.76
C ALA A 42 -5.21 -4.12 11.61
N HIS A 43 -5.50 -4.84 10.52
CA HIS A 43 -4.86 -6.13 10.19
C HIS A 43 -3.37 -6.02 9.84
N THR A 44 -2.86 -4.80 9.66
CA THR A 44 -1.42 -4.52 9.44
C THR A 44 -0.78 -3.78 10.62
N ASP A 45 -1.43 -3.80 11.79
CA ASP A 45 -1.05 -2.99 12.96
C ASP A 45 -0.89 -1.50 12.63
N TYR A 46 -1.67 -1.01 11.66
CA TYR A 46 -1.56 0.35 11.13
C TYR A 46 -0.20 0.70 10.51
N THR A 47 0.56 -0.31 10.05
CA THR A 47 1.88 -0.16 9.43
C THR A 47 1.90 -0.63 7.97
N PRO A 48 1.14 0.02 7.04
CA PRO A 48 1.11 -0.37 5.63
C PRO A 48 2.50 -0.35 4.98
N ALA A 49 3.37 0.54 5.48
CA ALA A 49 4.81 0.62 5.21
C ALA A 49 5.49 -0.74 5.09
N ARG A 50 5.24 -1.57 6.09
CA ARG A 50 5.89 -2.85 6.26
C ARG A 50 5.55 -3.81 5.12
N VAL A 51 4.37 -3.66 4.51
CA VAL A 51 3.96 -4.45 3.35
C VAL A 51 4.58 -3.88 2.07
N CYS A 52 4.57 -2.55 1.88
CA CYS A 52 5.17 -1.92 0.70
C CYS A 52 6.69 -2.09 0.64
N ASP A 53 7.37 -2.03 1.78
CA ASP A 53 8.83 -2.12 1.91
C ASP A 53 9.33 -3.51 1.48
N GLU A 54 8.55 -4.56 1.77
CA GLU A 54 8.78 -5.92 1.30
C GLU A 54 8.40 -6.11 -0.17
N GLY A 55 7.85 -5.07 -0.79
CA GLY A 55 7.68 -4.97 -2.23
C GLY A 55 6.30 -5.35 -2.75
N TYR A 56 5.31 -5.47 -1.88
CA TYR A 56 3.92 -5.79 -2.24
C TYR A 56 3.05 -4.53 -2.26
N ASP A 57 2.08 -4.49 -3.16
CA ASP A 57 0.97 -3.55 -3.05
C ASP A 57 -0.01 -4.04 -1.95
N LEU A 58 -0.62 -3.10 -1.21
CA LEU A 58 -1.61 -3.40 -0.17
C LEU A 58 -2.97 -2.81 -0.53
N GLU A 59 -4.00 -3.64 -0.57
CA GLU A 59 -5.40 -3.21 -0.70
C GLU A 59 -6.17 -3.45 0.61
N THR A 60 -6.85 -2.44 1.12
CA THR A 60 -7.82 -2.55 2.22
C THR A 60 -9.23 -2.58 1.66
N VAL A 61 -10.12 -3.40 2.25
CA VAL A 61 -11.54 -3.46 1.85
C VAL A 61 -12.36 -2.35 2.51
N CYS A 62 -12.05 -2.00 3.75
CA CYS A 62 -12.81 -1.09 4.62
C CYS A 62 -11.86 -0.15 5.41
N PRO A 63 -11.75 1.15 5.04
CA PRO A 63 -12.24 1.73 3.79
C PRO A 63 -11.48 1.18 2.58
N ALA A 64 -12.12 1.17 1.41
CA ALA A 64 -11.46 0.76 0.17
C ALA A 64 -10.27 1.68 -0.14
N THR A 65 -9.05 1.19 0.04
CA THR A 65 -7.81 1.98 -0.12
C THR A 65 -6.71 1.11 -0.71
N THR A 66 -5.94 1.67 -1.64
CA THR A 66 -4.77 1.02 -2.21
C THR A 66 -3.52 1.78 -1.79
N TRP A 67 -2.54 1.06 -1.26
CA TRP A 67 -1.21 1.53 -0.91
C TRP A 67 -0.23 0.89 -1.88
N THR A 68 0.51 1.72 -2.59
CA THR A 68 1.47 1.24 -3.58
C THR A 68 2.87 1.53 -3.11
N ARG A 69 3.77 0.58 -3.35
CA ARG A 69 5.21 0.83 -3.15
C ARG A 69 5.63 2.04 -3.97
N THR A 70 6.41 2.94 -3.36
CA THR A 70 7.04 4.01 -4.12
C THR A 70 8.10 3.39 -5.02
N SER A 71 7.83 3.29 -6.32
CA SER A 71 8.88 3.02 -7.30
C SER A 71 9.76 4.26 -7.38
N THR A 72 10.86 4.26 -6.61
CA THR A 72 11.98 5.16 -6.89
C THR A 72 12.59 4.67 -8.20
N THR A 73 11.99 5.05 -9.34
CA THR A 73 12.66 4.91 -10.61
C THR A 73 13.95 5.70 -10.49
N ASP A 74 15.07 4.99 -10.58
CA ASP A 74 16.44 5.49 -10.60
C ASP A 74 16.64 6.42 -11.81
N ALA A 75 16.11 7.64 -11.71
CA ALA A 75 16.50 8.74 -12.57
C ALA A 75 17.75 9.35 -11.92
N ALA A 76 18.92 9.07 -12.52
CA ALA A 76 20.19 9.64 -12.11
C ALA A 76 20.05 11.13 -11.78
N PRO A 77 20.63 11.61 -10.66
CA PRO A 77 20.41 12.98 -10.22
C PRO A 77 21.14 13.95 -11.14
N SER A 78 20.44 14.52 -12.12
CA SER A 78 20.93 15.74 -12.78
C SER A 78 20.83 16.87 -11.76
N ALA A 79 21.93 17.60 -11.57
CA ALA A 79 22.23 18.49 -10.46
C ALA A 79 21.31 19.73 -10.31
N GLU A 80 20.19 19.79 -11.01
CA GLU A 80 19.27 20.93 -11.07
C GLU A 80 17.99 20.79 -10.22
N ALA A 81 17.73 19.62 -9.61
CA ALA A 81 16.50 19.40 -8.83
C ALA A 81 16.61 19.71 -7.32
N ALA A 82 17.78 20.09 -6.80
CA ALA A 82 18.00 20.25 -5.36
C ALA A 82 17.39 21.53 -4.72
N ALA A 83 16.74 22.40 -5.49
CA ALA A 83 16.39 23.75 -5.01
C ALA A 83 14.89 24.05 -4.84
N ARG A 84 13.98 23.08 -4.91
CA ARG A 84 12.56 23.31 -4.59
C ARG A 84 11.94 22.20 -3.75
N VAL A 85 12.43 22.02 -2.52
CA VAL A 85 11.60 21.42 -1.47
C VAL A 85 11.09 22.58 -0.61
N VAL A 86 9.99 23.15 -1.08
CA VAL A 86 9.24 24.17 -0.34
C VAL A 86 8.34 23.44 0.64
N HIS A 87 8.39 23.89 1.88
CA HIS A 87 7.53 23.47 2.98
C HIS A 87 6.05 23.72 2.64
N GLU A 88 5.29 22.65 2.37
CA GLU A 88 3.84 22.69 2.45
C GLU A 88 3.39 21.85 3.65
N ALA A 89 3.08 22.54 4.74
CA ALA A 89 2.33 21.99 5.86
C ALA A 89 0.84 22.05 5.51
N GLY A 90 0.32 20.95 4.97
CA GLY A 90 -1.10 20.73 4.70
C GLY A 90 -1.29 19.37 4.04
N ASP A 91 -2.03 18.44 4.67
CA ASP A 91 -2.26 17.07 4.19
C ASP A 91 -1.02 16.15 4.09
N THR A 92 -0.22 16.06 5.16
CA THR A 92 0.75 14.96 5.27
C THR A 92 0.00 13.63 5.31
N ALA A 93 0.09 12.85 4.24
CA ALA A 93 -0.41 11.48 4.22
C ALA A 93 0.16 10.73 5.42
N CYS A 94 -0.71 10.09 6.21
CA CYS A 94 -0.25 9.20 7.27
C CYS A 94 0.43 7.99 6.63
N GLY A 95 1.76 8.05 6.44
CA GLY A 95 2.57 6.95 5.93
C GLY A 95 4.06 7.32 5.81
N PRO A 96 4.99 6.37 6.01
CA PRO A 96 6.40 6.60 5.70
C PRO A 96 6.63 6.74 4.19
N ALA A 97 7.77 7.33 3.81
CA ALA A 97 8.09 7.74 2.44
C ALA A 97 7.97 6.64 1.35
N SER A 98 7.93 5.37 1.75
CA SER A 98 7.86 4.21 0.88
C SER A 98 6.46 3.72 0.51
N CYS A 99 5.41 4.16 1.22
CA CYS A 99 4.01 3.89 0.85
C CYS A 99 3.30 5.19 0.50
N ALA A 100 2.85 5.31 -0.74
CA ALA A 100 1.89 6.32 -1.12
C ALA A 100 0.49 5.70 -1.19
N THR A 101 -0.51 6.38 -0.61
CA THR A 101 -1.90 6.05 -0.89
C THR A 101 -2.20 6.43 -2.34
N ARG A 102 -2.58 5.46 -3.17
CA ARG A 102 -3.17 5.78 -4.47
C ARG A 102 -4.59 6.26 -4.19
N ARG A 103 -4.85 7.59 -4.27
CA ARG A 103 -6.23 8.09 -4.31
C ARG A 103 -6.88 7.48 -5.56
N GLY A 104 -7.75 6.50 -5.36
CA GLY A 104 -8.70 6.14 -6.40
C GLY A 104 -9.50 7.40 -6.73
N ALA A 105 -9.46 7.85 -7.98
CA ALA A 105 -10.36 8.87 -8.46
C ALA A 105 -11.80 8.33 -8.39
N ALA A 106 -12.42 8.44 -7.22
CA ALA A 106 -13.86 8.28 -7.06
C ALA A 106 -14.51 9.57 -7.56
N GLY A 107 -14.54 9.74 -8.88
CA GLY A 107 -15.43 10.70 -9.51
C GLY A 107 -16.87 10.22 -9.28
N TYR A 108 -17.51 10.75 -8.23
CA TYR A 108 -18.96 10.70 -8.14
C TYR A 108 -19.51 11.62 -9.24
N LEU A 109 -20.02 11.03 -10.33
CA LEU A 109 -20.97 11.72 -11.19
C LEU A 109 -22.26 11.90 -10.37
N ALA A 110 -22.41 13.07 -9.74
CA ALA A 110 -23.70 13.52 -9.26
C ALA A 110 -24.56 13.83 -10.50
N GLY A 111 -25.48 12.92 -10.82
CA GLY A 111 -26.58 13.24 -11.71
C GLY A 111 -27.43 14.35 -11.09
N ALA A 112 -27.63 15.43 -11.84
CA ALA A 112 -28.75 16.33 -11.63
C ALA A 112 -29.57 16.30 -12.92
N ALA A 113 -30.84 15.95 -12.73
CA ALA A 113 -31.89 15.92 -13.74
C ALA A 113 -32.20 17.30 -14.32
#